data_AF-A0A6A4GK36-F1
#
_entry.id   AF-A0A6A4GK36-F1
#
_cell.length_a   1.000
_cell.length_b   1.000
_cell.length_c   1.000
_cell.angle_alpha   90.00
_cell.angle_beta   90.00
_cell.angle_gamma   90.00
#
_symmetry.space_group_name_H-M   'P 1'
#
loop_
_entity.id
_entity.type
_entity.pdbx_description
1 polymer ?
#
loop_
_entity_poly.entity_id
_entity_poly.type
_entity_poly.pdbx_seq_one_letter_code
_entity_poly.pdbx_strand_id
1 'polypeptide(L)'
;MGPYTVSWPHTNDHNLAFGWCAITALGNFDPDHGGHLVLWDLGLIIRFPPGSTILIPSALLTHSNIPISSNEIWYSIIQYSSAGLFRWVYNGFKSDKEFMECATKEEKEKREVDRNSRWGNGLGMFSLWDDIRT
;
A
#
# COMPACT_ATOMS: atom_id res chain seq x y z
N MET A 1 6.28 13.65 2.04
CA MET A 1 5.39 14.71 1.51
C MET A 1 5.14 15.73 2.63
N GLY A 2 4.80 16.99 2.31
CA GLY A 2 4.50 18.04 3.30
C GLY A 2 4.79 19.45 2.76
N PRO A 3 4.56 20.53 3.55
CA PRO A 3 4.11 20.57 4.96
C PRO A 3 2.59 20.46 5.17
N TYR A 4 1.80 20.35 4.12
CA TYR A 4 0.35 20.11 4.21
C TYR A 4 0.00 18.94 3.30
N THR A 5 0.01 17.75 3.87
CA THR A 5 -0.24 16.51 3.12
C THR A 5 -1.70 16.12 3.30
N VAL A 6 -2.48 16.13 2.22
CA VAL A 6 -3.86 15.64 2.20
C VAL A 6 -4.02 14.71 1.00
N SER A 7 -4.78 13.64 1.18
CA SER A 7 -5.12 12.68 0.15
C SER A 7 -6.63 12.47 0.12
N TRP A 8 -7.17 12.32 -1.07
CA TRP A 8 -8.54 11.86 -1.28
C TRP A 8 -8.61 10.34 -1.13
N PRO A 9 -9.80 9.75 -0.92
CA PRO A 9 -9.96 8.30 -0.85
C PRO A 9 -9.36 7.62 -2.08
N HIS A 10 -8.40 6.72 -1.87
CA HIS A 10 -7.72 5.98 -2.94
C HIS A 10 -7.15 4.64 -2.44
N THR A 11 -6.76 3.80 -3.38
CA THR A 11 -5.89 2.64 -3.16
C THR A 11 -4.55 2.87 -3.86
N ASN A 12 -3.47 2.31 -3.32
CA ASN A 12 -2.19 2.26 -4.02
C ASN A 12 -2.10 0.98 -4.85
N ASP A 13 -2.85 0.94 -5.96
CA ASP A 13 -3.03 -0.23 -6.84
C ASP A 13 -1.72 -0.76 -7.47
N HIS A 14 -0.70 0.09 -7.58
CA HIS A 14 0.64 -0.28 -8.03
C HIS A 14 1.53 -0.90 -6.95
N ASN A 15 1.11 -0.91 -5.68
CA ASN A 15 1.85 -1.54 -4.60
C ASN A 15 1.62 -3.05 -4.62
N LEU A 16 2.56 -3.78 -4.01
CA LEU A 16 2.43 -5.22 -3.81
C LEU A 16 1.17 -5.50 -2.96
N ALA A 17 0.23 -6.25 -3.52
CA ALA A 17 -1.08 -6.48 -2.91
C ALA A 17 -0.99 -7.08 -1.50
N PHE A 18 -0.08 -8.04 -1.32
CA PHE A 18 0.19 -8.69 -0.04
C PHE A 18 1.33 -8.03 0.76
N GLY A 19 1.77 -6.85 0.34
CA GLY A 19 2.77 -6.06 1.04
C GLY A 19 2.13 -5.09 2.03
N TRP A 20 2.88 -4.78 3.09
CA TRP A 20 2.53 -3.72 4.02
C TRP A 20 3.18 -2.40 3.60
N CYS A 21 2.38 -1.33 3.58
CA CYS A 21 2.85 0.03 3.46
C CYS A 21 3.06 0.60 4.86
N ALA A 22 4.24 1.15 5.14
CA ALA A 22 4.51 1.87 6.37
C ALA A 22 4.31 3.36 6.15
N ILE A 23 3.39 3.95 6.90
CA ILE A 23 3.08 5.37 6.88
C ILE A 23 3.57 5.92 8.21
N THR A 24 4.45 6.91 8.17
CA THR A 24 4.91 7.63 9.37
C THR A 24 4.44 9.08 9.29
N ALA A 25 3.66 9.51 10.27
CA ALA A 25 3.29 10.92 10.43
C ALA A 25 4.41 11.68 11.13
N LEU A 26 4.70 12.88 10.67
CA LEU A 26 5.71 13.79 11.18
C LEU A 26 5.15 15.22 11.18
N GLY A 27 5.83 16.12 11.88
CA GLY A 27 5.45 17.52 11.98
C GLY A 27 4.91 17.86 13.37
N ASN A 28 4.15 18.94 13.42
CA ASN A 28 3.59 19.51 14.64
C ASN A 28 2.15 19.91 14.33
N PHE A 29 1.23 19.03 14.73
CA PHE A 29 -0.21 19.20 14.60
C PHE A 29 -0.88 18.49 15.79
N ASP A 30 -2.09 18.90 16.12
CA ASP A 30 -2.91 18.25 17.13
C ASP A 30 -3.69 17.07 16.52
N PRO A 31 -3.33 15.82 16.86
CA PRO A 31 -3.99 14.66 16.29
C PRO A 31 -5.41 14.45 16.81
N ASP A 32 -5.86 15.16 17.85
CA ASP A 32 -7.26 15.09 18.30
C ASP A 32 -8.19 15.98 17.45
N HIS A 33 -7.65 16.94 16.69
CA HIS A 33 -8.42 17.91 15.90
C HIS A 33 -8.26 17.79 14.39
N GLY A 34 -7.29 17.01 13.93
CA GLY A 34 -7.02 16.82 12.51
C GLY A 34 -6.06 15.67 12.32
N GLY A 35 -5.61 15.48 11.10
CA GLY A 35 -4.48 14.59 10.90
C GLY A 35 -4.79 13.08 10.91
N HIS A 36 -6.07 12.70 10.92
CA HIS A 36 -6.49 11.30 11.08
C HIS A 36 -6.28 10.48 9.80
N LEU A 37 -6.01 9.18 9.94
CA LEU A 37 -6.09 8.22 8.84
C LEU A 37 -7.51 7.65 8.77
N VAL A 38 -8.08 7.60 7.57
CA VAL A 38 -9.39 7.00 7.31
C VAL A 38 -9.18 5.71 6.53
N LEU A 39 -9.73 4.60 7.01
CA LEU A 39 -9.80 3.31 6.31
C LEU A 39 -11.26 3.04 5.96
N TRP A 40 -11.65 3.38 4.73
CA TRP A 40 -13.05 3.46 4.32
C TRP A 40 -13.74 2.10 4.31
N ASP A 41 -13.09 1.07 3.78
CA ASP A 41 -13.66 -0.28 3.69
C ASP A 41 -13.89 -0.93 5.06
N LEU A 42 -13.17 -0.45 6.08
CA LEU A 42 -13.31 -0.92 7.46
C LEU A 42 -14.22 -0.02 8.30
N GLY A 43 -14.67 1.12 7.79
CA GLY A 43 -15.42 2.11 8.55
C GLY A 43 -14.66 2.70 9.74
N LEU A 44 -13.31 2.77 9.64
CA LEU A 44 -12.45 3.22 10.74
C LEU A 44 -11.87 4.61 10.47
N ILE A 45 -11.89 5.44 11.50
CA ILE A 45 -11.12 6.68 11.60
C ILE A 45 -10.12 6.49 12.72
N ILE A 46 -8.83 6.58 12.39
CA ILE A 46 -7.73 6.28 13.31
C ILE A 46 -7.03 7.59 13.63
N ARG A 47 -6.99 7.93 14.92
CA ARG A 47 -6.14 9.01 15.41
C ARG A 47 -4.69 8.68 15.10
N PHE A 48 -4.00 9.57 14.40
CA PHE A 48 -2.66 9.29 13.89
C PHE A 48 -1.64 10.37 14.31
N PRO A 49 -1.05 10.25 15.51
CA PRO A 49 -0.16 11.26 16.07
C PRO A 49 1.15 11.49 15.29
N PRO A 50 1.72 12.71 15.32
CA PRO A 50 3.08 12.93 14.86
C PRO A 50 4.07 12.00 15.59
N GLY A 51 5.03 11.44 14.85
CA GLY A 51 6.01 10.48 15.35
C GLY A 51 5.51 9.02 15.39
N SER A 52 4.25 8.76 15.06
CA SER A 52 3.71 7.40 14.98
C SER A 52 3.83 6.81 13.57
N THR A 53 3.90 5.47 13.52
CA THR A 53 3.92 4.69 12.28
C THR A 53 2.78 3.68 12.30
N ILE A 54 2.08 3.55 11.17
CA ILE A 54 1.07 2.53 10.95
C ILE A 54 1.41 1.71 9.71
N LEU A 55 1.16 0.40 9.81
CA LEU A 55 1.27 -0.54 8.70
C LEU A 55 -0.13 -0.81 8.14
N ILE A 56 -0.34 -0.58 6.84
CA ILE A 56 -1.60 -0.91 6.17
C ILE A 56 -1.38 -1.68 4.87
N PRO A 57 -2.30 -2.58 4.46
CA PRO A 57 -2.30 -3.15 3.12
C PRO A 57 -2.86 -2.13 2.12
N SER A 58 -2.07 -1.10 1.79
CA SER A 58 -2.53 0.09 1.07
C SER A 58 -3.05 -0.17 -0.36
N ALA A 59 -2.68 -1.31 -0.95
CA ALA A 59 -3.17 -1.74 -2.25
C ALA A 59 -4.59 -2.32 -2.19
N LEU A 60 -5.02 -2.76 -0.99
CA LEU A 60 -6.28 -3.47 -0.77
C LEU A 60 -7.34 -2.59 -0.12
N LEU A 61 -6.91 -1.66 0.74
CA LEU A 61 -7.83 -0.80 1.50
C LEU A 61 -7.85 0.61 0.92
N THR A 62 -9.04 1.08 0.63
CA THR A 62 -9.34 2.48 0.33
C THR A 62 -9.03 3.32 1.56
N HIS A 63 -8.10 4.25 1.41
CA HIS A 63 -7.63 5.08 2.51
C HIS A 63 -7.44 6.54 2.10
N SER A 64 -7.46 7.42 3.10
CA SER A 64 -7.18 8.84 2.95
C SER A 64 -6.73 9.42 4.29
N ASN A 65 -6.39 10.71 4.33
CA ASN A 65 -6.16 11.42 5.58
C ASN A 65 -6.95 12.73 5.67
N ILE A 66 -7.33 13.07 6.89
CA ILE A 66 -8.07 14.30 7.20
C ILE A 66 -7.08 15.48 7.24
N PRO A 67 -7.45 16.65 6.70
CA PRO A 67 -6.69 17.88 6.86
C PRO A 67 -6.32 18.21 8.31
N ILE A 68 -5.24 18.97 8.47
CA ILE A 68 -4.85 19.65 9.72
C ILE A 68 -5.30 21.10 9.68
N SER A 69 -5.19 21.82 10.80
CA SER A 69 -5.45 23.26 10.84
C SER A 69 -4.45 24.04 9.99
N SER A 70 -4.83 25.20 9.48
CA SER A 70 -4.02 26.01 8.56
C SER A 70 -2.73 26.58 9.19
N ASN A 71 -2.63 26.59 10.52
CA ASN A 71 -1.46 27.04 11.29
C ASN A 71 -0.55 25.88 11.73
N GLU A 72 -0.85 24.65 11.33
CA GLU A 72 -0.11 23.44 11.70
C GLU A 72 0.72 22.90 10.53
N ILE A 73 1.60 21.94 10.81
CA ILE A 73 2.46 21.31 9.80
C ILE A 73 2.39 19.78 9.88
N TRP A 74 2.12 19.13 8.75
CA TRP A 74 2.15 17.68 8.56
C TRP A 74 3.15 17.32 7.47
N TYR A 75 4.15 16.51 7.84
CA TYR A 75 4.96 15.72 6.91
C TYR A 75 4.67 14.22 7.00
N SER A 76 4.81 13.49 5.91
CA SER A 76 4.69 12.03 5.91
C SER A 76 5.85 11.36 5.19
N ILE A 77 6.28 10.23 5.73
CA ILE A 77 7.16 9.28 5.05
C ILE A 77 6.32 8.04 4.76
N ILE A 78 6.30 7.64 3.49
CA ILE A 78 5.57 6.47 3.01
C ILE A 78 6.60 5.48 2.47
N GLN A 79 6.62 4.27 3.00
CA GLN A 79 7.50 3.20 2.57
C GLN A 79 6.65 2.04 2.08
N TYR A 80 6.89 1.62 0.85
CA TYR A 80 6.10 0.58 0.20
C TYR A 80 6.95 -0.23 -0.76
N SER A 81 6.41 -1.38 -1.15
CA SER A 81 6.99 -2.24 -2.17
C SER A 81 6.15 -2.14 -3.45
N SER A 82 6.75 -1.70 -4.55
CA SER A 82 6.08 -1.61 -5.86
C SER A 82 5.90 -3.00 -6.46
N ALA A 83 4.67 -3.36 -6.84
CA ALA A 83 4.38 -4.63 -7.50
C ALA A 83 5.12 -4.79 -8.84
N GLY A 84 5.43 -3.67 -9.51
CA GLY A 84 6.16 -3.66 -10.78
C GLY A 84 7.55 -4.28 -10.66
N LEU A 85 8.25 -4.05 -9.54
CA LEU A 85 9.58 -4.63 -9.31
C LEU A 85 9.51 -6.16 -9.19
N PHE A 86 8.51 -6.70 -8.50
CA PHE A 86 8.31 -8.14 -8.38
C PHE A 86 7.94 -8.78 -9.72
N ARG A 87 7.09 -8.11 -10.51
CA ARG A 87 6.78 -8.57 -11.88
C ARG A 87 8.02 -8.57 -12.77
N TRP A 88 8.87 -7.55 -12.66
CA TRP A 88 10.10 -7.45 -13.42
C TRP A 88 11.06 -8.61 -13.10
N VAL A 89 11.23 -8.94 -11.82
CA VAL A 89 12.00 -10.13 -11.40
C VAL A 89 11.35 -11.42 -11.91
N TYR A 90 10.04 -11.59 -11.76
CA TYR A 90 9.29 -12.75 -12.26
C TYR A 90 9.47 -12.95 -13.78
N ASN A 91 9.49 -11.86 -14.55
CA ASN A 91 9.71 -11.87 -15.99
C ASN A 91 11.19 -12.11 -16.39
N GLY A 92 12.06 -12.43 -15.44
CA GLY A 92 13.49 -12.61 -15.68
C GLY A 92 14.17 -11.30 -16.05
N PHE A 93 13.99 -10.28 -15.21
CA PHE A 93 14.60 -8.95 -15.32
C PHE A 93 14.17 -8.18 -16.58
N LYS A 94 12.89 -8.33 -16.96
CA LYS A 94 12.28 -7.68 -18.14
C LYS A 94 11.01 -6.94 -17.78
N SER A 95 10.76 -5.81 -18.45
CA SER A 95 9.45 -5.16 -18.39
C SER A 95 8.37 -6.11 -18.89
N ASP A 96 7.11 -5.84 -18.51
CA ASP A 96 5.97 -6.61 -19.01
C ASP A 96 5.90 -6.57 -20.55
N LYS A 97 6.31 -5.45 -21.16
CA LYS A 97 6.40 -5.31 -22.62
C LYS A 97 7.45 -6.24 -23.23
N GLU A 98 8.69 -6.14 -22.77
CA GLU A 98 9.80 -6.96 -23.30
C GLU A 98 9.55 -8.46 -23.10
N PHE A 99 8.97 -8.85 -21.95
CA PHE A 99 8.57 -10.23 -21.73
C PHE A 99 7.56 -10.69 -22.79
N MET A 100 6.50 -9.90 -23.06
CA MET A 100 5.48 -10.28 -24.03
C MET A 100 5.99 -10.32 -25.48
N GLU A 101 7.01 -9.53 -25.81
CA GLU A 101 7.64 -9.54 -27.13
C GLU A 101 8.52 -10.79 -27.35
N CYS A 102 9.27 -11.23 -26.32
CA CYS A 102 10.25 -12.31 -26.46
C CYS A 102 9.79 -13.69 -25.94
N ALA A 103 8.77 -13.75 -25.09
CA ALA A 103 8.35 -15.00 -24.45
C ALA A 103 7.70 -15.98 -25.43
N THR A 104 7.92 -17.28 -25.18
CA THR A 104 7.26 -18.36 -25.92
C THR A 104 5.75 -18.38 -25.63
N LYS A 105 5.01 -19.16 -26.41
CA LYS A 105 3.57 -19.34 -26.18
C LYS A 105 3.30 -19.97 -24.81
N GLU A 106 4.08 -20.98 -24.44
CA GLU A 106 3.97 -21.70 -23.17
C GLU A 106 4.27 -20.77 -21.98
N GLU A 107 5.28 -19.90 -22.09
CA GLU A 107 5.61 -18.92 -21.05
C GLU A 107 4.50 -17.89 -20.86
N LYS A 108 3.86 -17.45 -21.95
CA LYS A 108 2.70 -16.54 -21.89
C LYS A 108 1.49 -17.21 -21.25
N GLU A 109 1.18 -18.45 -21.63
CA GLU A 109 0.09 -19.22 -21.04
C GLU A 109 0.31 -19.44 -19.54
N LYS A 110 1.53 -19.82 -19.14
CA LYS A 110 1.90 -19.94 -17.72
C LYS A 110 1.72 -18.60 -16.98
N ARG A 111 2.18 -17.49 -17.56
CA ARG A 111 2.03 -16.15 -16.95
C ARG A 111 0.56 -15.79 -16.74
N GLU A 112 -0.33 -16.14 -17.65
CA GLU A 112 -1.77 -15.90 -17.50
C GLU A 112 -2.37 -16.76 -16.38
N VAL A 113 -2.00 -18.05 -16.29
CA VAL A 113 -2.41 -18.94 -15.19
C VAL A 113 -1.92 -18.40 -13.83
N ASP A 114 -0.64 -18.01 -13.75
CA ASP A 114 -0.05 -17.42 -12.55
C ASP A 114 -0.75 -16.11 -12.20
N ARG A 115 -1.06 -15.25 -13.19
CA ARG A 115 -1.79 -13.99 -12.95
C ARG A 115 -3.15 -14.25 -12.31
N ASN A 116 -3.88 -15.27 -12.77
CA ASN A 116 -5.21 -15.59 -12.23
C ASN A 116 -5.14 -16.15 -10.80
N SER A 117 -4.06 -16.84 -10.43
CA SER A 117 -3.86 -17.38 -9.07
C SER A 117 -3.20 -16.40 -8.09
N ARG A 118 -2.51 -15.36 -8.58
CA ARG A 118 -1.75 -14.40 -7.76
C ARG A 118 -2.55 -13.79 -6.61
N TRP A 119 -3.81 -13.46 -6.83
CA TRP A 119 -4.63 -12.85 -5.77
C TRP A 119 -4.84 -13.81 -4.60
N GLY A 120 -5.30 -15.04 -4.89
CA GLY A 120 -5.50 -16.07 -3.87
C GLY A 120 -4.20 -16.44 -3.17
N ASN A 121 -3.12 -16.60 -3.92
CA ASN A 121 -1.79 -16.87 -3.35
C ASN A 121 -1.32 -15.73 -2.45
N GLY A 122 -1.51 -14.48 -2.86
CA GLY A 122 -1.15 -13.30 -2.08
C GLY A 122 -1.94 -13.17 -0.78
N LEU A 123 -3.23 -13.48 -0.79
CA LEU A 123 -4.04 -13.51 0.44
C LEU A 123 -3.47 -14.49 1.47
N GLY A 124 -3.00 -15.66 1.02
CA GLY A 124 -2.35 -16.64 1.88
C GLY A 124 -0.98 -16.22 2.44
N MET A 125 -0.43 -15.06 2.03
CA MET A 125 0.84 -14.53 2.55
C MET A 125 0.65 -13.59 3.75
N PHE A 126 -0.58 -13.19 4.07
CA PHE A 126 -0.86 -12.43 5.29
C PHE A 126 -0.93 -13.36 6.50
N SER A 127 -0.38 -12.91 7.63
CA SER A 127 -0.61 -13.54 8.92
C SER A 127 -2.07 -13.37 9.35
N LEU A 128 -2.65 -14.43 9.88
CA LEU A 128 -3.93 -14.39 10.58
C LEU A 128 -3.71 -13.94 12.02
N TRP A 129 -4.78 -13.41 12.64
CA TRP A 129 -4.72 -12.99 14.04
C TRP A 129 -4.31 -14.14 14.98
N ASP A 130 -4.80 -15.34 14.73
CA ASP A 130 -4.45 -16.52 15.50
C ASP A 130 -2.99 -16.96 15.32
N ASP A 131 -2.30 -16.51 14.26
CA ASP A 131 -0.88 -16.81 14.07
C ASP A 131 0.02 -15.98 15.02
N ILE A 132 -0.49 -14.86 15.55
CA ILE A 132 0.32 -13.87 16.27
C ILE A 132 -0.20 -13.54 17.68
N ARG A 133 -1.40 -13.99 18.03
CA ARG A 133 -1.94 -13.81 19.39
C ARG A 133 -1.31 -14.83 20.34
N THR A 134 -0.53 -14.33 21.30
CA THR A 134 0.01 -15.08 22.45
C THR A 134 -1.01 -15.26 23.55
#